data_AF-A0A1C7NSZ9-F1
#
_entry.id   AF-A0A1C7NSZ9-F1
#
_cell.length_a   1.000
_cell.length_b   1.000
_cell.length_c   1.000
_cell.angle_alpha   90.00
_cell.angle_beta   90.00
_cell.angle_gamma   90.00
#
_symmetry.space_group_name_H-M   'P 1'
#
loop_
_entity.id
_entity.type
_entity.pdbx_description
1 polymer ?
#
loop_
_entity_poly.entity_id
_entity_poly.type
_entity_poly.pdbx_seq_one_letter_code
_entity_poly.pdbx_strand_id
1 'polypeptide(L)'
;MRPGPVRPAWRNIAPLLQLKLGGERRTLTILFCDVRGFTTISEALKDDPEQLTTLINRLLTPLSEIVLESGGTIDKYIGDCLMAFWNAPLDDPRHASHAVGAALRMLDAIDHLNAELGQEAAALGT
;
A
#
# COMPACT_ATOMS: atom_id res chain seq x y z
N MET A 1 11.01 -12.42 53.97
CA MET A 1 10.02 -12.67 52.90
C MET A 1 10.76 -12.53 51.57
N ARG A 2 11.00 -13.63 50.82
CA ARG A 2 11.68 -13.56 49.51
C ARG A 2 10.63 -13.35 48.42
N PRO A 3 10.84 -12.46 47.43
CA PRO A 3 9.90 -12.31 46.33
C PRO A 3 9.85 -13.62 45.51
N GLY A 4 8.64 -14.04 45.14
CA GLY A 4 8.42 -15.22 44.31
C GLY A 4 8.98 -15.03 42.89
N PRO A 5 9.15 -16.13 42.12
CA PRO A 5 9.74 -16.06 40.79
C PRO A 5 8.87 -15.21 39.85
N VAL A 6 9.46 -14.15 39.30
CA VAL A 6 8.84 -13.30 38.29
C VAL A 6 8.66 -14.15 37.03
N ARG A 7 7.41 -14.41 36.65
CA ARG A 7 7.11 -15.13 35.41
C ARG A 7 7.37 -14.19 34.23
N PRO A 8 8.19 -14.60 33.24
CA PRO A 8 8.55 -13.71 32.15
C PRO A 8 7.35 -13.51 31.19
N ALA A 9 7.22 -12.28 30.68
CA ALA A 9 6.09 -11.81 29.87
C ALA A 9 5.94 -12.50 28.50
N TRP A 10 6.86 -13.38 28.12
CA TRP A 10 6.87 -14.05 26.82
C TRP A 10 5.89 -15.23 26.70
N ARG A 11 5.10 -15.61 27.72
CA ARG A 11 4.15 -16.75 27.63
C ARG A 11 2.90 -16.51 26.77
N ASN A 12 2.72 -15.31 26.20
CA ASN A 12 1.55 -14.92 25.41
C ASN A 12 1.83 -14.68 23.90
N ILE A 13 2.90 -15.23 23.34
CA ILE A 13 3.23 -15.13 21.89
C ILE A 13 2.52 -16.19 21.02
N ALA A 14 1.67 -17.03 21.61
CA ALA A 14 0.98 -18.10 20.89
C ALA A 14 0.19 -17.65 19.63
N PRO A 15 -0.43 -16.45 19.57
CA PRO A 15 -1.13 -16.01 18.35
C PRO A 15 -0.18 -15.63 17.20
N LEU A 16 1.07 -15.24 17.51
CA LEU A 16 2.07 -14.80 16.51
C LEU A 16 2.78 -15.98 15.83
N LEU A 17 2.50 -17.21 16.26
CA LEU A 17 3.14 -18.44 15.78
C LEU A 17 2.23 -19.31 14.88
N GLN A 18 1.16 -18.74 14.32
CA GLN A 18 0.42 -19.38 13.22
C GLN A 18 1.06 -19.14 11.84
N LEU A 19 2.37 -18.90 11.78
CA LEU A 19 3.13 -19.15 10.57
C LEU A 19 3.26 -20.67 10.40
N LYS A 20 2.23 -21.31 9.84
CA LYS A 20 2.35 -22.65 9.26
C LYS A 20 3.44 -22.57 8.19
N LEU A 21 4.60 -23.17 8.45
CA LEU A 21 5.61 -23.43 7.44
C LEU A 21 5.00 -24.34 6.36
N GLY A 22 4.65 -23.73 5.23
CA GLY A 22 3.98 -24.33 4.07
C GLY A 22 3.28 -23.26 3.24
N GLY A 23 2.97 -23.56 1.98
CA GLY A 23 2.07 -22.74 1.17
C GLY A 23 0.62 -23.23 1.33
N GLU A 24 -0.34 -22.32 1.34
CA GLU A 24 -1.76 -22.67 1.27
C GLU A 24 -2.32 -22.31 -0.11
N ARG A 25 -3.28 -23.11 -0.59
CA ARG A 25 -4.09 -22.73 -1.74
C ARG A 25 -5.27 -21.91 -1.24
N ARG A 26 -5.29 -20.63 -1.59
CA ARG A 26 -6.37 -19.71 -1.22
C ARG A 26 -6.87 -18.95 -2.44
N THR A 27 -8.15 -18.58 -2.42
CA THR A 27 -8.71 -17.64 -3.38
C THR A 27 -8.43 -16.23 -2.89
N LEU A 28 -7.78 -15.38 -3.69
CA LEU A 28 -7.47 -14.00 -3.33
C LEU A 28 -8.11 -13.06 -4.35
N THR A 29 -8.32 -11.81 -3.96
CA THR A 29 -8.45 -10.71 -4.93
C THR A 29 -7.12 -9.98 -4.98
N ILE A 30 -6.61 -9.75 -6.19
CA ILE A 30 -5.35 -9.05 -6.43
C ILE A 30 -5.66 -7.75 -7.17
N LEU A 31 -5.04 -6.66 -6.73
CA LEU A 31 -5.08 -5.35 -7.37
C LEU A 31 -3.68 -4.96 -7.81
N PHE A 32 -3.58 -4.50 -9.05
CA PHE A 32 -2.43 -3.79 -9.57
C PHE A 32 -2.86 -2.37 -9.90
N CYS A 33 -2.09 -1.37 -9.46
CA CYS A 33 -2.29 0.03 -9.78
C CYS A 33 -0.97 0.58 -10.33
N ASP A 34 -1.00 1.18 -11.52
CA ASP A 34 0.18 1.60 -12.28
C ASP A 34 -0.08 3.00 -12.86
N VAL A 35 0.97 3.81 -13.01
CA VAL A 35 0.83 5.19 -13.47
C VAL A 35 0.95 5.26 -14.97
N ARG A 36 -0.13 5.71 -15.62
CA ARG A 36 -0.13 5.92 -17.06
C ARG A 36 0.92 6.95 -17.46
N GLY A 37 1.83 6.56 -18.34
CA GLY A 37 2.86 7.44 -18.90
C GLY A 37 4.03 7.70 -17.96
N PHE A 38 4.18 6.93 -16.88
CA PHE A 38 5.25 7.14 -15.90
C PHE A 38 6.64 7.15 -16.52
N THR A 39 6.92 6.31 -17.52
CA THR A 39 8.20 6.31 -18.23
C THR A 39 8.52 7.68 -18.84
N THR A 40 7.53 8.36 -19.42
CA THR A 40 7.74 9.71 -19.97
C THR A 40 8.00 10.72 -18.86
N ILE A 41 7.28 10.62 -17.74
CA ILE A 41 7.45 11.48 -16.57
C ILE A 41 8.86 11.29 -15.97
N SER A 42 9.29 10.05 -15.77
CA SER A 42 10.60 9.72 -15.20
C SER A 42 11.74 10.19 -16.10
N GLU A 43 11.60 10.08 -17.42
CA GLU A 43 12.60 10.59 -18.37
C GLU A 43 12.68 12.12 -18.37
N ALA A 44 11.55 12.81 -18.20
CA ALA A 44 11.54 14.28 -18.07
C ALA A 44 12.22 14.75 -16.77
N LEU A 45 12.15 13.94 -15.70
CA LEU A 45 12.73 14.22 -14.39
C LEU A 45 14.10 13.55 -14.15
N LYS A 46 14.73 13.00 -15.19
CA LYS A 46 15.98 12.24 -15.06
C LYS A 46 17.14 13.03 -14.44
N ASP A 47 17.14 14.35 -14.63
CA ASP A 47 18.15 15.27 -14.13
C ASP A 47 17.84 15.75 -12.69
N ASP A 48 16.65 15.43 -12.16
CA ASP A 48 16.20 15.71 -10.79
C ASP A 48 15.56 14.46 -10.12
N PRO A 49 16.40 13.50 -9.66
CA PRO A 49 15.92 12.27 -9.04
C PRO A 49 15.21 12.49 -7.70
N GLU A 50 15.49 13.61 -7.01
CA GLU A 50 14.83 13.96 -5.75
C GLU A 50 13.36 14.35 -6.00
N GLN A 51 13.12 15.12 -7.06
CA GLN A 51 11.77 15.47 -7.49
C GLN A 51 10.98 14.23 -7.94
N LEU A 52 11.60 13.32 -8.70
CA LEU A 52 10.95 12.06 -9.10
C LEU A 52 10.56 11.22 -7.88
N THR A 53 11.47 11.06 -6.92
CA THR A 53 11.22 10.31 -5.68
C THR A 53 10.08 10.94 -4.87
N THR A 54 10.05 12.27 -4.81
CA THR A 54 8.97 13.01 -4.12
C THR A 54 7.61 12.77 -4.77
N LEU A 55 7.54 12.81 -6.10
CA LEU A 55 6.31 12.53 -6.85
C LEU A 55 5.82 11.10 -6.61
N ILE A 56 6.71 10.11 -6.68
CA ILE A 56 6.37 8.70 -6.41
C ILE A 56 5.82 8.55 -5.00
N ASN A 57 6.45 9.16 -3.99
CA ASN A 57 5.98 9.05 -2.61
C ASN A 57 4.62 9.74 -2.41
N ARG A 58 4.39 10.91 -3.02
CA ARG A 58 3.09 11.61 -2.98
C ARG A 58 1.98 10.79 -3.62
N LEU A 59 2.30 10.00 -4.64
CA LEU A 59 1.38 9.07 -5.27
C LEU A 59 1.14 7.82 -4.42
N LEU A 60 2.20 7.08 -4.10
CA LEU A 60 2.07 5.73 -3.53
C LEU A 60 1.62 5.76 -2.07
N THR A 61 1.91 6.82 -1.31
CA THR A 61 1.52 6.93 0.11
C THR A 61 0.00 6.84 0.30
N PRO A 62 -0.83 7.73 -0.28
CA PRO A 62 -2.28 7.66 -0.09
C PRO A 62 -2.88 6.36 -0.65
N LEU A 63 -2.36 5.85 -1.78
CA LEU A 63 -2.83 4.57 -2.34
C LEU A 63 -2.56 3.40 -1.39
N SER A 64 -1.39 3.39 -0.76
CA SER A 64 -0.99 2.38 0.23
C SER A 64 -1.88 2.44 1.47
N GLU A 65 -2.16 3.64 1.99
CA GLU A 65 -3.09 3.84 3.10
C GLU A 65 -4.49 3.32 2.74
N ILE A 66 -4.96 3.56 1.51
CA ILE A 66 -6.25 3.05 1.04
C ILE A 66 -6.31 1.52 1.01
N VAL A 67 -5.24 0.85 0.58
CA VAL A 67 -5.16 -0.62 0.66
C VAL A 67 -5.29 -1.09 2.10
N LEU A 68 -4.51 -0.51 3.01
CA LEU A 68 -4.46 -0.94 4.42
C LEU A 68 -5.79 -0.71 5.13
N GLU A 69 -6.42 0.45 4.93
CA GLU A 69 -7.73 0.79 5.51
C GLU A 69 -8.88 -0.07 5.00
N SER A 70 -8.76 -0.57 3.76
CA SER A 70 -9.73 -1.49 3.16
C SER A 70 -9.46 -2.97 3.50
N GLY A 71 -8.52 -3.25 4.41
CA GLY A 71 -8.19 -4.61 4.85
C GLY A 71 -7.34 -5.40 3.86
N GLY A 72 -6.72 -4.72 2.90
CA GLY A 72 -5.76 -5.32 1.96
C GLY A 72 -4.36 -5.41 2.55
N THR A 73 -3.55 -6.26 1.94
CA THR A 73 -2.12 -6.40 2.22
C THR A 73 -1.33 -5.93 1.00
N ILE A 74 -0.33 -5.08 1.21
CA ILE A 74 0.61 -4.68 0.16
C ILE A 74 1.63 -5.81 0.00
N ASP A 75 1.75 -6.36 -1.21
CA ASP A 75 2.74 -7.39 -1.53
C ASP A 75 4.10 -6.74 -1.83
N LYS A 76 4.09 -5.80 -2.79
CA LYS A 76 5.29 -5.05 -3.19
C LYS A 76 4.95 -3.82 -4.02
N TYR A 77 5.97 -2.99 -4.18
CA TYR A 77 6.04 -1.93 -5.17
C TYR A 77 6.94 -2.39 -6.33
N ILE A 78 6.53 -2.09 -7.57
CA ILE A 78 7.24 -2.44 -8.80
C ILE A 78 7.42 -1.13 -9.59
N GLY A 79 8.43 -0.34 -9.22
CA GLY A 79 8.57 1.02 -9.75
C GLY A 79 7.41 1.90 -9.30
N ASP A 80 6.61 2.39 -10.26
CA ASP A 80 5.39 3.16 -10.06
C ASP A 80 4.14 2.30 -9.84
N CYS A 81 4.28 0.98 -9.93
CA CYS A 81 3.18 0.04 -9.72
C CYS A 81 3.06 -0.42 -8.26
N LEU A 82 1.84 -0.39 -7.73
CA LEU A 82 1.45 -0.98 -6.45
C LEU A 82 0.75 -2.32 -6.68
N MET A 83 1.24 -3.38 -6.04
CA MET A 83 0.57 -4.69 -5.98
C MET A 83 0.02 -4.96 -4.57
N ALA A 84 -1.27 -5.22 -4.48
CA ALA A 84 -1.97 -5.54 -3.24
C ALA A 84 -2.89 -6.74 -3.40
N PHE A 85 -3.18 -7.42 -2.28
CA PHE A 85 -4.14 -8.51 -2.26
C PHE A 85 -5.02 -8.50 -1.01
N TRP A 86 -6.20 -9.11 -1.13
CA TRP A 86 -7.15 -9.32 -0.05
C TRP A 86 -7.40 -10.81 0.15
N ASN A 87 -8.00 -11.15 1.29
CA ASN A 87 -8.20 -12.51 1.79
C ASN A 87 -6.90 -13.21 2.24
N ALA A 88 -5.84 -12.47 2.52
CA ALA A 88 -4.67 -12.97 3.22
C ALA A 88 -3.96 -11.83 3.97
N PRO A 89 -3.32 -12.10 5.14
CA PRO A 89 -3.22 -13.40 5.81
C PRO A 89 -4.52 -13.84 6.49
N LEU A 90 -5.44 -12.91 6.75
CA LEU A 90 -6.74 -13.18 7.38
C LEU A 90 -7.81 -13.50 6.33
N ASP A 91 -8.77 -14.35 6.70
CA ASP A 91 -9.94 -14.63 5.87
C ASP A 91 -10.86 -13.41 5.81
N ASP A 92 -11.32 -13.09 4.61
CA ASP A 92 -12.24 -12.02 4.31
C ASP A 92 -13.24 -12.49 3.24
N PRO A 93 -14.47 -12.88 3.61
CA PRO A 93 -15.47 -13.36 2.64
C PRO A 93 -15.94 -12.26 1.67
N ARG A 94 -15.59 -10.99 1.91
CA ARG A 94 -15.94 -9.84 1.05
C ARG A 94 -14.70 -9.25 0.37
N HIS A 95 -13.61 -10.01 0.29
CA HIS A 95 -12.32 -9.56 -0.25
C HIS A 95 -12.41 -8.87 -1.62
N ALA A 96 -13.27 -9.37 -2.51
CA ALA A 96 -13.50 -8.76 -3.82
C ALA A 96 -14.17 -7.38 -3.72
N SER A 97 -15.20 -7.25 -2.88
CA SER A 97 -15.90 -5.98 -2.67
C SER A 97 -15.01 -4.94 -2.00
N HIS A 98 -14.20 -5.35 -1.02
CA HIS A 98 -13.25 -4.44 -0.37
C HIS A 98 -12.18 -3.96 -1.34
N ALA A 99 -11.62 -4.86 -2.18
CA ALA A 99 -10.65 -4.48 -3.21
C ALA A 99 -11.22 -3.50 -4.24
N VAL A 100 -12.46 -3.70 -4.70
CA VAL A 100 -13.13 -2.76 -5.62
C VAL A 100 -13.40 -1.42 -4.92
N GLY A 101 -13.84 -1.44 -3.66
CA GLY A 101 -14.03 -0.21 -2.87
C GLY A 101 -12.71 0.56 -2.69
N ALA A 102 -11.61 -0.15 -2.48
CA ALA A 102 -10.28 0.44 -2.43
C ALA A 102 -9.90 1.09 -3.77
N ALA A 103 -10.11 0.38 -4.88
CA ALA A 103 -9.82 0.91 -6.22
C ALA A 103 -10.60 2.20 -6.52
N LEU A 104 -11.86 2.29 -6.11
CA LEU A 104 -12.67 3.51 -6.28
C LEU A 104 -12.12 4.67 -5.45
N ARG A 105 -11.80 4.43 -4.16
CA ARG A 105 -11.16 5.43 -3.31
C ARG A 105 -9.79 5.89 -3.84
N MET A 106 -9.03 4.98 -4.45
CA MET A 106 -7.76 5.30 -5.10
C MET A 106 -7.96 6.28 -6.24
N LEU A 107 -8.99 6.11 -7.07
CA LEU A 107 -9.31 7.07 -8.14
C LEU A 107 -9.60 8.47 -7.56
N ASP A 108 -10.43 8.54 -6.51
CA ASP A 108 -10.73 9.83 -5.86
C ASP A 108 -9.46 10.51 -5.30
N ALA A 109 -8.55 9.74 -4.67
CA ALA A 109 -7.30 10.27 -4.15
C ALA A 109 -6.35 10.78 -5.25
N ILE A 110 -6.32 10.09 -6.40
CA ILE A 110 -5.54 10.52 -7.57
C ILE A 110 -6.12 11.79 -8.19
N ASP A 111 -7.44 11.92 -8.25
CA ASP A 111 -8.08 13.15 -8.74
C ASP A 111 -7.71 14.35 -7.84
N HIS A 112 -7.65 14.16 -6.53
CA HIS A 112 -7.19 15.19 -5.61
C HIS A 112 -5.71 15.55 -5.82
N LEU A 113 -4.82 14.56 -5.88
CA LEU A 113 -3.39 14.77 -6.11
C LEU A 113 -3.13 15.48 -7.44
N ASN A 114 -3.82 15.10 -8.51
CA ASN A 114 -3.71 15.76 -9.80
C ASN A 114 -4.14 17.23 -9.74
N ALA A 115 -5.18 17.55 -8.97
CA ALA A 115 -5.61 18.93 -8.78
C ALA A 115 -4.55 19.77 -8.02
N GLU A 116 -3.93 19.20 -6.98
CA GLU A 116 -2.82 19.86 -6.27
C GLU A 116 -1.62 20.10 -7.18
N LEU A 117 -1.17 19.07 -7.91
CA LEU A 117 -0.05 19.17 -8.85
C LEU A 117 -0.32 20.20 -9.95
N GLY A 118 -1.55 20.27 -10.45
CA GLY A 118 -1.96 21.29 -11.43
C GLY A 118 -1.90 22.72 -10.88
N GLN A 119 -2.24 22.93 -9.61
CA GLN A 119 -2.12 24.23 -8.95
C GLN A 119 -0.65 24.63 -8.72
N GLU A 120 0.19 23.67 -8.30
CA GLU A 120 1.62 23.87 -8.12
C GLU A 120 2.30 24.27 -9.44
N ALA A 121 2.00 23.56 -10.53
CA ALA A 121 2.53 23.89 -11.85
C ALA A 121 2.11 25.31 -12.30
N ALA A 122 0.84 25.67 -12.11
CA ALA A 122 0.34 27.00 -12.44
C ALA A 122 1.01 28.12 -11.61
N ALA A 123 1.32 27.87 -10.33
CA ALA A 123 2.01 28.82 -9.47
C ALA A 123 3.49 29.01 -9.85
N LEU A 124 4.12 27.98 -10.40
CA LEU A 124 5.52 28.01 -10.87
C LEU A 124 5.68 28.62 -12.28
N GLY A 125 4.59 28.90 -12.98
CA GLY A 125 4.59 29.59 -14.28
C GLY A 125 5.13 28.74 -15.43
N THR A 126 5.11 27.41 -15.29
CA THR A 126 5.46 26.41 -16.30
C THR A 126 4.26 25.60 -16.73
#